data_AF-A0A963NN75-F1
#
_entry.id   AF-A0A963NN75-F1
#
_cell.length_a   1.000
_cell.length_b   1.000
_cell.length_c   1.000
_cell.angle_alpha   90.00
_cell.angle_beta   90.00
_cell.angle_gamma   90.00
#
_symmetry.space_group_name_H-M   'P 1'
#
loop_
_entity.id
_entity.type
_entity.pdbx_description
1 polymer ?
#
loop_
_entity_poly.entity_id
_entity_poly.type
_entity_poly.pdbx_seq_one_letter_code
_entity_poly.pdbx_strand_id
1 'polypeptide(L)'
;RHTNSPYLVGPHGYYLRDRATRKPLVWDEAAGRAATHDAPGIREALSASVQVDAVEIGADDELLADGMLAGQTAFDKLVAHMAPYSPEWAAGICDVPAQAMRKIANEYLDHACVGQTIEINGKTMPYRPVAVTLGKTVNNGWGGYECCWA
;
A
#
# COMPACT_ATOMS: atom_id res chain seq x y z
N ARG A 1 -2.40 -9.13 3.53
CA ARG A 1 -1.21 -9.91 3.94
C ARG A 1 -0.26 -10.19 2.76
N HIS A 2 0.27 -9.19 2.04
CA HIS A 2 1.42 -9.34 1.11
C HIS A 2 2.02 -7.96 0.74
N THR A 3 1.58 -6.90 1.42
CA THR A 3 1.93 -5.51 1.13
C THR A 3 2.26 -4.83 2.47
N ASN A 4 2.88 -3.67 2.39
CA ASN A 4 3.14 -2.76 3.53
C ASN A 4 1.90 -1.94 3.94
N SER A 5 0.73 -2.18 3.33
CA SER A 5 -0.48 -1.39 3.57
C SER A 5 -0.86 -1.27 5.07
N PRO A 6 -0.69 -2.31 5.91
CA PRO A 6 -0.99 -2.21 7.34
C PRO A 6 0.07 -1.48 8.20
N TYR A 7 1.21 -1.10 7.62
CA TYR A 7 2.32 -0.53 8.40
C TYR A 7 1.95 0.86 8.89
N LEU A 8 2.31 1.18 10.13
CA LEU A 8 2.08 2.50 10.71
C LEU A 8 3.12 3.49 10.19
N VAL A 9 2.65 4.62 9.67
CA VAL A 9 3.44 5.76 9.19
C VAL A 9 3.39 6.86 10.25
N GLY A 10 4.56 7.36 10.63
CA GLY A 10 4.76 8.39 11.64
C GLY A 10 4.57 9.82 11.12
N PRO A 11 4.77 10.82 12.00
CA PRO A 11 4.57 12.23 11.68
C PRO A 11 5.51 12.77 10.59
N HIS A 12 6.70 12.20 10.40
CA HIS A 12 7.64 12.63 9.37
C HIS A 12 7.51 11.84 8.06
N GLY A 13 6.52 10.95 7.96
CA GLY A 13 6.22 10.18 6.74
C GLY A 13 6.99 8.87 6.61
N TYR A 14 7.75 8.45 7.64
CA TYR A 14 8.47 7.17 7.66
C TYR A 14 7.71 6.14 8.49
N TYR A 15 8.08 4.86 8.34
CA TYR A 15 7.46 3.81 9.15
C TYR A 15 7.84 3.95 10.63
N LEU A 16 6.83 3.83 11.49
CA LEU A 16 7.04 3.59 12.91
C LEU A 16 7.59 2.19 13.10
N ARG A 17 8.64 2.08 13.92
CA ARG A 17 9.40 0.86 14.11
C ARG A 17 9.53 0.55 15.59
N ASP A 18 9.64 -0.75 15.87
CA ASP A 18 10.01 -1.23 17.20
C ASP A 18 11.44 -0.78 17.56
N ARG A 19 11.63 -0.25 18.77
CA ARG A 19 12.90 0.36 19.20
C ARG A 19 14.06 -0.64 19.21
N ALA A 20 13.80 -1.89 19.60
CA ALA A 20 14.83 -2.92 19.75
C ALA A 20 15.19 -3.58 18.41
N THR A 21 14.18 -3.99 17.65
CA THR A 21 14.35 -4.78 16.43
C THR A 21 14.40 -3.93 15.16
N ARG A 22 13.99 -2.66 15.24
CA ARG A 22 13.80 -1.73 14.11
C ARG A 22 12.81 -2.24 13.06
N LYS A 23 12.01 -3.26 13.37
CA LYS A 23 11.00 -3.80 12.46
C LYS A 23 9.80 -2.85 12.37
N PRO A 24 9.19 -2.68 11.19
CA PRO A 24 7.97 -1.90 11.05
C PRO A 24 6.85 -2.43 11.94
N LEU A 25 6.10 -1.50 12.52
CA LEU A 25 4.96 -1.77 13.38
C LEU A 25 3.66 -1.77 12.58
N VAL A 26 2.75 -2.63 12.98
CA VAL A 26 1.35 -2.71 12.55
C VAL A 26 0.46 -2.63 13.78
N TRP A 27 -0.83 -2.36 13.58
CA TRP A 27 -1.84 -2.47 14.64
C TRP A 27 -2.45 -3.87 14.64
N ASP A 28 -2.34 -4.58 15.76
CA ASP A 28 -3.01 -5.87 15.98
C ASP A 28 -4.41 -5.62 16.55
N GLU A 29 -5.43 -5.69 15.69
CA GLU A 29 -6.82 -5.39 16.08
C GLU A 29 -7.40 -6.43 17.05
N ALA A 30 -6.85 -7.65 17.06
CA ALA A 30 -7.31 -8.69 17.99
C ALA A 30 -6.82 -8.44 19.42
N ALA A 31 -5.61 -7.89 19.58
CA ALA A 31 -5.01 -7.61 20.88
C ALA A 31 -5.08 -6.13 21.29
N GLY A 32 -5.51 -5.23 20.40
CA GLY A 32 -5.63 -3.80 20.67
C GLY A 32 -4.28 -3.13 20.98
N ARG A 33 -3.22 -3.52 20.27
CA ARG A 33 -1.86 -3.00 20.51
C ARG A 33 -1.02 -2.97 19.23
N ALA A 34 0.07 -2.21 19.25
CA ALA A 34 1.11 -2.32 18.24
C ALA A 34 1.85 -3.67 18.35
N ALA A 35 2.29 -4.19 17.22
CA ALA A 35 3.13 -5.36 17.10
C ALA A 35 4.08 -5.21 15.90
N THR A 36 5.19 -5.94 15.87
CA THR A 36 5.99 -6.06 14.64
C THR A 36 5.16 -6.80 13.59
N HIS A 37 5.29 -6.40 12.32
CA HIS A 37 4.51 -6.98 11.21
C HIS A 37 4.63 -8.52 11.06
N ASP A 38 5.69 -9.12 11.59
CA ASP A 38 5.97 -10.55 11.53
C ASP A 38 5.65 -11.31 12.84
N ALA A 39 5.04 -10.64 13.82
CA ALA A 39 4.67 -11.27 15.07
C ALA A 39 3.64 -12.40 14.84
N PRO A 40 3.82 -13.57 15.46
CA PRO A 40 2.93 -14.70 15.23
C PRO A 40 1.52 -14.42 15.77
N GLY A 41 0.50 -14.82 15.01
CA GLY A 41 -0.89 -14.76 15.45
C GLY A 41 -1.55 -13.39 15.39
N ILE A 42 -0.85 -12.33 14.95
CA ILE A 42 -1.44 -11.00 14.85
C ILE A 42 -2.54 -10.94 13.80
N ARG A 43 -3.51 -10.04 14.03
CA ARG A 43 -4.50 -9.62 13.04
C ARG A 43 -4.24 -8.16 12.66
N GLU A 44 -3.56 -7.97 11.54
CA GLU A 44 -3.23 -6.65 11.01
C GLU A 44 -4.49 -5.85 10.67
N ALA A 45 -4.63 -4.65 11.24
CA ALA A 45 -5.65 -3.69 10.83
C ALA A 45 -5.23 -3.01 9.52
N LEU A 46 -6.11 -3.01 8.52
CA LEU A 46 -5.87 -2.28 7.27
C LEU A 46 -6.08 -0.76 7.43
N SER A 47 -6.94 -0.36 8.36
CA SER A 47 -7.22 1.05 8.68
C SER A 47 -7.09 1.25 10.18
N ALA A 48 -6.25 2.20 10.58
CA ALA A 48 -6.00 2.52 11.98
C ALA A 48 -5.32 3.90 12.10
N SER A 49 -5.71 4.65 13.14
CA SER A 49 -5.05 5.86 13.60
C SER A 49 -4.90 5.76 15.11
N VAL A 50 -3.66 5.63 15.60
CA VAL A 50 -3.34 5.20 16.96
C VAL A 50 -2.12 5.94 17.52
N GLN A 51 -1.95 5.88 18.84
CA GLN A 51 -0.72 6.31 19.52
C GLN A 51 0.06 5.06 19.95
N VAL A 52 1.35 4.99 19.61
CA VAL A 52 2.20 3.83 19.88
C VAL A 52 3.57 4.27 20.39
N ASP A 53 4.13 3.56 21.37
CA ASP A 53 5.53 3.75 21.79
C ASP A 53 6.43 3.14 20.71
N ALA A 54 7.16 3.99 19.98
CA ALA A 54 7.90 3.61 18.78
C ALA A 54 9.06 4.59 18.50
N VAL A 55 9.90 4.21 17.54
CA VAL A 55 10.85 5.10 16.89
C VAL A 55 10.45 5.33 15.43
N GLU A 56 10.68 6.54 14.94
CA GLU A 56 10.59 6.86 13.50
C GLU A 56 12.00 7.01 12.95
N ILE A 57 12.35 6.17 11.96
CA ILE A 57 13.69 6.13 11.37
C ILE A 57 13.59 6.60 9.92
N GLY A 58 14.31 7.67 9.60
CA GLY A 58 14.39 8.33 8.31
C GLY A 58 15.39 7.68 7.34
N ALA A 59 15.82 8.47 6.36
CA ALA A 59 16.95 8.11 5.49
C ALA A 59 18.24 7.95 6.31
N ASP A 60 19.17 7.14 5.80
CA ASP A 60 20.51 6.95 6.39
C ASP A 60 20.50 6.58 7.90
N ASP A 61 19.47 5.85 8.34
CA ASP A 61 19.24 5.44 9.74
C ASP A 61 19.08 6.60 10.74
N GLU A 62 18.72 7.81 10.27
CA GLU A 62 18.46 8.96 11.14
C GLU A 62 17.25 8.71 12.04
N LEU A 63 17.41 8.90 13.36
CA LEU A 63 16.31 8.84 14.32
C LEU A 63 15.55 10.18 14.33
N LEU A 64 14.39 10.21 13.68
CA LEU A 64 13.57 11.43 13.54
C LEU A 64 12.66 11.67 14.75
N ALA A 65 12.21 10.60 15.41
CA ALA A 65 11.37 10.69 16.60
C ALA A 65 11.48 9.43 17.47
N ASP A 66 11.27 9.58 18.79
CA ASP A 66 11.27 8.49 19.78
C ASP A 66 10.25 8.78 20.90
N GLY A 67 9.41 7.81 21.22
CA GLY A 67 8.45 7.86 22.31
C GLY A 67 7.03 7.51 21.87
N MET A 68 6.03 8.13 22.50
CA MET A 68 4.63 7.95 22.11
C MET A 68 4.32 8.77 20.85
N LEU A 69 4.18 8.09 19.70
CA LEU A 69 4.03 8.72 18.38
C LEU A 69 2.65 8.42 17.78
N ALA A 70 2.11 9.42 17.08
CA ALA A 70 0.91 9.24 16.27
C ALA A 70 1.25 8.42 15.02
N GLY A 71 0.56 7.29 14.84
CA GLY A 71 0.71 6.41 13.69
C GLY A 71 -0.60 6.25 12.93
N GLN A 72 -0.52 6.29 11.61
CA GLN A 72 -1.65 5.97 10.72
C GLN A 72 -1.21 4.90 9.71
N THR A 73 -2.09 3.98 9.35
CA THR A 73 -1.73 2.94 8.37
C THR A 73 -1.32 3.54 7.02
N ALA A 74 -0.36 2.90 6.35
CA ALA A 74 0.08 3.27 5.01
C ALA A 74 -1.09 3.18 4.00
N PHE A 75 -2.04 2.28 4.22
CA PHE A 75 -3.28 2.21 3.44
C PHE A 75 -4.12 3.48 3.57
N ASP A 76 -4.39 3.95 4.78
CA ASP A 76 -5.17 5.18 4.97
C ASP A 76 -4.43 6.39 4.38
N LYS A 77 -3.09 6.43 4.51
CA LYS A 77 -2.26 7.43 3.83
C LYS A 77 -2.40 7.36 2.31
N LEU A 78 -2.39 6.16 1.73
CA LEU A 78 -2.58 5.94 0.29
C LEU A 78 -3.98 6.35 -0.15
N VAL A 79 -5.04 5.98 0.57
CA VAL A 79 -6.42 6.40 0.27
C VAL A 79 -6.55 7.91 0.29
N ALA A 80 -5.98 8.58 1.30
CA ALA A 80 -5.97 10.04 1.38
C ALA A 80 -5.16 10.68 0.24
N HIS A 81 -4.02 10.10 -0.12
CA HIS A 81 -3.22 10.54 -1.26
C HIS A 81 -3.98 10.37 -2.58
N MET A 82 -4.75 9.28 -2.73
CA MET A 82 -5.50 8.98 -3.95
C MET A 82 -6.77 9.82 -4.12
N ALA A 83 -7.33 10.36 -3.03
CA ALA A 83 -8.60 11.07 -3.01
C ALA A 83 -8.75 12.23 -4.04
N PRO A 84 -7.72 13.04 -4.32
CA PRO A 84 -7.82 14.12 -5.31
C PRO A 84 -7.88 13.63 -6.77
N TYR A 85 -7.43 12.41 -7.06
CA TYR A 85 -7.28 11.87 -8.42
C TYR A 85 -8.56 11.19 -8.91
N SER A 86 -9.67 11.92 -8.92
CA SER A 86 -10.93 11.39 -9.44
C SER A 86 -10.85 11.19 -10.96
N PRO A 87 -11.64 10.26 -11.53
CA PRO A 87 -11.75 10.14 -12.98
C PRO A 87 -12.24 11.42 -13.67
N GLU A 88 -13.04 12.25 -13.00
CA GLU A 88 -13.49 13.55 -13.52
C GLU A 88 -12.33 14.55 -13.65
N TRP A 89 -11.46 14.59 -12.64
CA TRP A 89 -10.23 15.37 -12.69
C TRP A 89 -9.30 14.85 -13.80
N ALA A 90 -9.09 13.53 -13.87
CA ALA A 90 -8.20 12.91 -14.83
C ALA A 90 -8.71 13.09 -16.28
N ALA A 91 -10.03 13.11 -16.49
CA ALA A 91 -10.63 13.29 -17.81
C ALA A 91 -10.22 14.60 -18.48
N GLY A 92 -10.05 15.68 -17.70
CA GLY A 92 -9.56 16.97 -18.21
C GLY A 92 -8.06 17.01 -18.53
N ILE A 93 -7.30 15.98 -18.13
CA ILE A 93 -5.84 15.91 -18.32
C ILE A 93 -5.47 15.00 -19.48
N CYS A 94 -6.13 13.84 -19.60
CA CYS A 94 -5.77 12.81 -20.57
C CYS A 94 -6.79 12.64 -21.70
N ASP A 95 -7.85 13.45 -21.73
CA ASP A 95 -8.94 13.41 -22.72
C ASP A 95 -9.68 12.06 -22.80
N VAL A 96 -9.58 11.22 -21.75
CA VAL A 96 -10.36 9.98 -21.62
C VAL A 96 -11.62 10.26 -20.80
N PRO A 97 -12.83 9.88 -21.27
CA PRO A 97 -14.04 10.09 -20.50
C PRO A 97 -14.01 9.38 -19.13
N ALA A 98 -14.44 10.06 -18.07
CA ALA A 98 -14.48 9.53 -16.71
C ALA A 98 -15.28 8.20 -16.59
N GLN A 99 -16.31 8.03 -17.42
CA GLN A 99 -17.08 6.78 -17.51
C GLN A 99 -16.24 5.62 -18.05
N ALA A 100 -15.40 5.87 -19.06
CA ALA A 100 -14.53 4.86 -19.65
C ALA A 100 -13.46 4.39 -18.65
N MET A 101 -12.87 5.32 -17.88
CA MET A 101 -11.91 4.97 -16.82
C MET A 101 -12.53 4.05 -15.77
N ARG A 102 -13.73 4.39 -15.27
CA ARG A 102 -14.45 3.54 -14.30
C ARG A 102 -14.77 2.17 -14.84
N LYS A 103 -15.22 2.11 -16.10
CA LYS A 103 -15.51 0.85 -16.77
C LYS A 103 -14.27 -0.03 -16.80
N ILE A 104 -13.13 0.48 -17.29
CA ILE A 104 -11.89 -0.28 -17.40
C ILE A 104 -11.38 -0.72 -16.01
N ALA A 105 -11.41 0.17 -15.02
CA ALA A 105 -11.00 -0.15 -13.66
C ALA A 105 -11.85 -1.27 -13.04
N ASN A 106 -13.18 -1.20 -13.18
CA ASN A 106 -14.09 -2.22 -12.66
C ASN A 106 -13.93 -3.55 -13.42
N GLU A 107 -13.80 -3.53 -14.75
CA GLU A 107 -13.54 -4.74 -15.55
C GLU A 107 -12.22 -5.41 -15.11
N TYR A 108 -11.18 -4.62 -14.84
CA TYR A 108 -9.92 -5.15 -14.32
C TYR A 108 -10.10 -5.80 -12.95
N LEU A 109 -10.85 -5.16 -12.03
CA LEU A 109 -11.13 -5.69 -10.70
C LEU A 109 -11.96 -6.98 -10.74
N ASP A 110 -13.01 -7.03 -11.56
CA ASP A 110 -13.87 -8.20 -11.74
C ASP A 110 -13.09 -9.42 -12.22
N HIS A 111 -12.05 -9.19 -13.02
CA HIS A 111 -11.16 -10.23 -13.53
C HIS A 111 -9.89 -10.44 -12.71
N ALA A 112 -9.59 -9.62 -11.69
CA ALA A 112 -8.31 -9.69 -10.97
C ALA A 112 -8.09 -11.02 -10.21
N CYS A 113 -9.18 -11.72 -9.85
CA CYS A 113 -9.15 -13.03 -9.18
C CYS A 113 -8.24 -13.07 -7.95
N VAL A 114 -8.17 -11.96 -7.18
CA VAL A 114 -7.32 -11.85 -6.00
C VAL A 114 -7.68 -12.93 -4.98
N GLY A 115 -6.67 -13.68 -4.53
CA GLY A 115 -6.84 -14.80 -3.59
C GLY A 115 -7.18 -16.14 -4.25
N GLN A 116 -7.52 -16.18 -5.54
CA GLN A 116 -7.76 -17.43 -6.26
C GLN A 116 -6.44 -18.15 -6.63
N THR A 117 -6.55 -19.45 -6.88
CA THR A 117 -5.45 -20.35 -7.25
C THR A 117 -5.80 -21.21 -8.47
N ILE A 118 -4.79 -21.74 -9.14
CA ILE A 118 -4.88 -22.63 -10.31
C ILE A 118 -3.84 -23.76 -10.19
N GLU A 119 -4.18 -24.95 -10.70
CA GLU A 119 -3.25 -26.09 -10.78
C GLU A 119 -2.54 -26.12 -12.13
N ILE A 120 -1.21 -26.14 -12.13
CA ILE A 120 -0.39 -26.28 -13.34
C ILE A 120 0.66 -27.37 -13.08
N ASN A 121 0.61 -28.46 -13.85
CA ASN A 121 1.52 -29.60 -13.70
C ASN A 121 1.61 -30.14 -12.27
N GLY A 122 0.47 -30.23 -11.57
CA GLY A 122 0.38 -30.70 -10.18
C GLY A 122 0.92 -29.73 -9.12
N LYS A 123 1.13 -28.46 -9.48
CA LYS A 123 1.50 -27.40 -8.54
C LYS A 123 0.39 -26.35 -8.44
N THR A 124 -0.03 -26.06 -7.22
CA THR A 124 -0.92 -24.94 -6.91
C THR A 124 -0.17 -23.61 -7.07
N MET A 125 -0.68 -22.75 -7.94
CA MET A 125 -0.13 -21.40 -8.18
C MET A 125 -1.22 -20.34 -7.99
N PRO A 126 -0.86 -19.08 -7.69
CA PRO A 126 -1.84 -18.00 -7.67
C PRO A 126 -2.43 -17.75 -9.06
N TYR A 127 -3.76 -17.69 -9.18
CA TYR A 127 -4.43 -17.36 -10.44
C TYR A 127 -4.49 -15.85 -10.64
N ARG A 128 -3.84 -15.34 -11.69
CA ARG A 128 -3.69 -13.89 -11.96
C ARG A 128 -3.90 -13.62 -13.46
N PRO A 129 -5.15 -13.58 -13.95
CA PRO A 129 -5.43 -13.50 -15.38
C PRO A 129 -5.39 -12.08 -15.95
N VAL A 130 -5.25 -11.06 -15.10
CA VAL A 130 -5.10 -9.66 -15.52
C VAL A 130 -3.64 -9.25 -15.50
N ALA A 131 -3.27 -8.39 -16.44
CA ALA A 131 -1.94 -7.80 -16.52
C ALA A 131 -2.00 -6.41 -17.13
N VAL A 132 -1.10 -5.53 -16.69
CA VAL A 132 -0.81 -4.26 -17.35
C VAL A 132 0.45 -4.46 -18.18
N THR A 133 0.36 -4.25 -19.50
CA THR A 133 1.52 -4.34 -20.40
C THR A 133 1.98 -2.95 -20.79
N LEU A 134 3.25 -2.71 -20.55
CA LEU A 134 3.88 -1.41 -20.72
C LEU A 134 4.91 -1.47 -21.84
N GLY A 135 4.86 -0.49 -22.76
CA GLY A 135 5.75 -0.40 -23.92
C GLY A 135 6.86 0.62 -23.74
N LYS A 136 8.00 0.42 -24.43
CA LYS A 136 9.17 1.30 -24.35
C LYS A 136 8.86 2.78 -24.64
N THR A 137 7.99 3.08 -25.60
CA THR A 137 7.83 4.45 -26.11
C THR A 137 7.15 5.40 -25.12
N VAL A 138 6.18 4.91 -24.34
CA VAL A 138 5.38 5.72 -23.43
C VAL A 138 6.02 5.92 -22.04
N ASN A 139 7.09 5.17 -21.72
CA ASN A 139 7.68 5.16 -20.37
C ASN A 139 9.13 5.68 -20.31
N ASN A 140 9.69 6.18 -21.41
CA ASN A 140 11.04 6.77 -21.41
C ASN A 140 11.07 8.25 -21.04
N GLY A 141 9.90 8.87 -20.95
CA GLY A 141 9.76 10.29 -20.65
C GLY A 141 9.84 10.59 -19.16
N TRP A 142 9.82 11.88 -18.85
CA TRP A 142 9.62 12.38 -17.50
C TRP A 142 8.27 11.86 -16.97
N GLY A 143 8.24 11.30 -15.76
CA GLY A 143 7.05 10.65 -15.21
C GLY A 143 6.94 9.14 -15.51
N GLY A 144 7.85 8.57 -16.32
CA GLY A 144 7.79 7.16 -16.69
C GLY A 144 8.02 6.20 -15.53
N TYR A 145 8.86 6.60 -14.56
CA TYR A 145 9.08 5.84 -13.33
C TYR A 145 7.81 5.79 -12.49
N GLU A 146 7.19 6.96 -12.28
CA GLU A 146 5.96 7.13 -11.51
C GLU A 146 4.79 6.36 -12.16
N CYS A 147 4.68 6.40 -13.49
CA CYS A 147 3.69 5.64 -14.26
C CYS A 147 3.84 4.12 -14.07
N CYS A 148 5.07 3.61 -14.00
CA CYS A 148 5.31 2.17 -13.78
C CYS A 148 5.10 1.76 -12.32
N TRP A 149 5.20 2.70 -11.38
CA TRP A 149 5.12 2.42 -9.95
C TRP A 149 3.69 2.55 -9.40
N ALA A 150 2.87 3.40 -10.02
CA ALA A 150 1.43 3.56 -9.72
C ALA A 150 0.61 2.31 -10.08
#